data_AF-A0A090XED7-F1
#
_entry.id   AF-A0A090XED7-F1
#
_cell.length_a   1.000
_cell.length_b   1.000
_cell.length_c   1.000
_cell.angle_alpha   90.00
_cell.angle_beta   90.00
_cell.angle_gamma   90.00
#
_symmetry.space_group_name_H-M   'P 1'
#
loop_
_entity.id
_entity.type
_entity.pdbx_description
1 polymer ?
#
loop_
_entity_poly.entity_id
_entity_poly.type
_entity_poly.pdbx_seq_one_letter_code
_entity_poly.pdbx_strand_id
1 'polypeptide(L)'
;MAKRTKKVGIVGKYGTRYGASLRKMAKKIEITQHAKYTCTFCGKETMKRTCVGIWKCRSCAKTVAGGAYVYSTTAAATVRSSVRRLRGDEAAVIRFRVKTNKHEKHTTKKKKKKKKKKKKKKKKKKKKKKKKKKKKKKKKKKKKKKKKKKNEKRKNKSKTKNVKQNVKRKTEKLKRNVNVKVSKQSKRNVSKNNVRQEHKNKQ
;
A
#
# COMPACT_ATOMS: atom_id res chain seq x y z
N MET A 1 -50.77 57.01 -36.51
CA MET A 1 -49.76 57.97 -37.05
C MET A 1 -49.56 57.70 -38.54
N ALA A 2 -49.71 58.73 -39.38
CA ALA A 2 -49.49 58.59 -40.82
C ALA A 2 -47.98 58.58 -41.18
N LYS A 3 -47.61 57.86 -42.24
CA LYS A 3 -46.23 57.77 -42.72
C LYS A 3 -45.81 59.08 -43.40
N ARG A 4 -44.98 59.88 -42.72
CA ARG A 4 -44.55 61.21 -43.22
C ARG A 4 -43.60 61.18 -44.42
N THR A 5 -42.74 60.16 -44.55
CA THR A 5 -41.74 60.11 -45.63
C THR A 5 -41.70 58.75 -46.31
N LYS A 6 -41.52 58.73 -47.64
CA LYS A 6 -41.40 57.50 -48.44
C LYS A 6 -40.01 56.86 -48.30
N LYS A 7 -38.96 57.65 -48.58
CA LYS A 7 -37.55 57.16 -48.67
C LYS A 7 -36.62 57.72 -47.59
N VAL A 8 -36.84 58.97 -47.18
CA VAL A 8 -35.82 59.76 -46.47
C VAL A 8 -35.69 59.38 -44.99
N GLY A 9 -36.78 59.26 -44.23
CA GLY A 9 -36.73 58.90 -42.81
C GLY A 9 -36.02 59.95 -41.95
N ILE A 10 -35.19 59.52 -40.99
CA ILE A 10 -34.52 60.39 -40.01
C ILE A 10 -33.63 61.47 -40.65
N VAL A 11 -33.04 61.18 -41.82
CA VAL A 11 -32.21 62.14 -42.57
C VAL A 11 -33.02 63.25 -43.26
N GLY A 12 -34.33 63.33 -43.02
CA GLY A 12 -35.18 64.44 -43.49
C GLY A 12 -34.76 65.79 -42.92
N LYS A 13 -34.11 65.80 -41.75
CA LYS A 13 -33.54 67.01 -41.13
C LYS A 13 -32.49 67.73 -42.00
N TYR A 14 -31.84 67.03 -42.93
CA TYR A 14 -30.84 67.62 -43.81
C TYR A 14 -31.45 68.34 -45.04
N GLY A 15 -32.75 68.12 -45.31
CA GLY A 15 -33.43 68.70 -46.47
C GLY A 15 -32.84 68.22 -47.80
N THR A 16 -32.66 69.15 -48.73
CA THR A 16 -32.10 68.90 -50.07
C THR A 16 -30.57 68.80 -50.10
N ARG A 17 -29.89 69.26 -49.04
CA ARG A 17 -28.42 69.42 -48.95
C ARG A 17 -27.65 68.09 -48.98
N TYR A 18 -26.38 68.14 -49.39
CA TYR A 18 -25.37 67.05 -49.40
C TYR A 18 -25.55 65.93 -50.44
N GLY A 19 -26.68 65.86 -51.13
CA GLY A 19 -26.93 64.81 -52.13
C GLY A 19 -27.37 63.45 -51.57
N ALA A 20 -27.89 62.59 -52.45
CA ALA A 20 -28.59 61.37 -52.04
C ALA A 20 -27.67 60.27 -51.48
N SER A 21 -26.45 60.13 -52.01
CA SER A 21 -25.52 59.06 -51.59
C SER A 21 -25.08 59.23 -50.13
N LEU A 22 -24.62 60.43 -49.77
CA LEU A 22 -24.21 60.76 -48.40
C LEU A 22 -25.36 60.58 -47.41
N ARG A 23 -26.57 61.03 -47.77
CA ARG A 23 -27.77 60.85 -46.93
C ARG A 23 -28.14 59.38 -46.73
N LYS A 24 -27.96 58.51 -47.73
CA LYS A 24 -28.20 57.06 -47.59
C LYS A 24 -27.22 56.43 -46.59
N MET A 25 -25.96 56.82 -46.62
CA MET A 25 -24.95 56.33 -45.66
C MET A 25 -25.23 56.86 -44.25
N ALA A 26 -25.45 58.17 -44.11
CA ALA A 26 -25.81 58.79 -42.84
C ALA A 26 -27.08 58.17 -42.23
N LYS A 27 -28.09 57.88 -43.05
CA LYS A 27 -29.33 57.23 -42.60
C LYS A 27 -29.06 55.90 -41.90
N LYS A 28 -28.18 55.06 -42.44
CA LYS A 28 -27.83 53.76 -41.82
C LYS A 28 -27.21 53.97 -40.44
N ILE A 29 -26.29 54.94 -40.34
CA ILE A 29 -25.57 55.28 -39.10
C ILE A 29 -26.51 55.92 -38.06
N GLU A 30 -27.38 56.83 -38.48
CA GLU A 30 -28.31 57.52 -37.59
C GLU A 30 -29.42 56.62 -37.04
N ILE A 31 -29.86 55.65 -37.84
CA ILE A 31 -30.84 54.65 -37.38
C ILE A 31 -30.21 53.77 -36.31
N THR A 32 -29.00 53.24 -36.56
CA THR A 32 -28.35 52.33 -35.60
C THR A 32 -27.96 53.03 -34.30
N GLN A 33 -27.44 54.26 -34.36
CA GLN A 33 -27.05 54.96 -33.13
C GLN A 33 -28.24 55.35 -32.23
N HIS A 34 -29.42 55.60 -32.81
CA HIS A 34 -30.63 55.96 -32.06
C HIS A 34 -31.52 54.76 -31.71
N ALA A 35 -31.22 53.58 -32.27
CA ALA A 35 -31.92 52.36 -31.92
C ALA A 35 -31.70 52.00 -30.44
N LYS A 36 -32.69 51.36 -29.84
CA LYS A 36 -32.54 50.72 -28.53
C LYS A 36 -31.99 49.31 -28.76
N TYR A 37 -31.02 48.91 -27.95
CA TYR A 37 -30.46 47.57 -28.00
C TYR A 37 -30.84 46.74 -26.76
N THR A 38 -30.76 45.43 -26.90
CA THR A 38 -30.90 44.47 -25.80
C THR A 38 -29.70 44.55 -24.85
N CYS A 39 -29.98 44.78 -23.58
CA CYS A 39 -28.93 44.81 -22.56
C CYS A 39 -28.52 43.39 -22.16
N THR A 40 -27.23 43.06 -22.24
CA THR A 40 -26.69 41.74 -21.87
C THR A 40 -26.78 41.42 -20.38
N PHE A 41 -27.09 42.42 -19.53
CA PHE A 41 -27.17 42.24 -18.08
C PHE A 41 -28.58 42.03 -17.57
N CYS A 42 -29.56 42.77 -18.10
CA CYS A 42 -30.95 42.71 -17.63
C CYS A 42 -31.93 42.19 -18.68
N GLY A 43 -31.47 41.86 -19.90
CA GLY A 43 -32.29 41.35 -21.01
C GLY A 43 -33.22 42.37 -21.68
N LYS A 44 -33.52 43.50 -21.02
CA LYS A 44 -34.43 44.54 -21.52
C LYS A 44 -33.83 45.36 -22.68
N GLU A 45 -34.68 45.80 -23.62
CA GLU A 45 -34.34 46.68 -24.76
C GLU A 45 -34.29 48.17 -24.37
N THR A 46 -33.43 48.50 -23.41
CA THR A 46 -33.31 49.85 -22.84
C THR A 46 -31.89 50.42 -22.95
N MET A 47 -31.01 49.74 -23.69
CA MET A 47 -29.64 50.17 -23.94
C MET A 47 -29.67 51.31 -24.97
N LYS A 48 -29.16 52.48 -24.59
CA LYS A 48 -29.07 53.66 -25.47
C LYS A 48 -27.66 54.24 -25.46
N ARG A 49 -27.27 54.89 -26.55
CA ARG A 49 -26.01 55.60 -26.68
C ARG A 49 -26.04 56.90 -25.88
N THR A 50 -25.01 57.15 -25.08
CA THR A 50 -24.83 58.44 -24.37
C THR A 50 -23.82 59.32 -25.08
N CYS A 51 -22.68 58.73 -25.46
CA CYS A 51 -21.60 59.38 -26.19
C CYS A 51 -20.91 58.36 -27.10
N VAL A 52 -19.91 58.78 -27.87
CA VAL A 52 -19.20 57.90 -28.81
C VAL A 52 -18.59 56.72 -28.05
N GLY A 53 -18.96 55.50 -28.43
CA GLY A 53 -18.42 54.27 -27.81
C GLY A 53 -18.97 53.94 -26.42
N ILE A 54 -19.83 54.78 -25.83
CA ILE A 54 -20.38 54.56 -24.49
C ILE A 54 -21.89 54.39 -24.56
N TRP A 55 -22.36 53.29 -23.98
CA TRP A 55 -23.76 52.88 -23.98
C TRP A 55 -24.26 52.70 -22.55
N LYS A 56 -25.41 53.31 -22.22
CA LYS A 56 -26.00 53.25 -20.88
C LYS A 56 -27.37 52.59 -20.94
N CYS A 57 -27.61 51.66 -20.03
CA CYS A 57 -28.90 50.99 -19.91
C CYS A 57 -29.77 51.78 -18.94
N ARG A 58 -30.97 52.18 -19.38
CA ARG A 58 -31.88 52.95 -18.50
C ARG A 58 -32.43 52.11 -17.35
N SER A 59 -32.62 50.80 -17.53
CA SER A 59 -33.25 49.94 -16.51
C SER A 59 -32.28 49.43 -15.45
N CYS A 60 -31.05 49.02 -15.81
CA CYS A 60 -30.07 48.53 -14.84
C CYS A 60 -28.96 49.53 -14.53
N ALA A 61 -29.00 50.74 -15.09
CA ALA A 61 -28.01 51.81 -14.95
C ALA A 61 -26.56 51.43 -15.34
N LYS A 62 -26.34 50.23 -15.90
CA LYS A 62 -25.02 49.79 -16.33
C LYS A 62 -24.56 50.55 -17.58
N THR A 63 -23.28 50.92 -17.55
CA THR A 63 -22.59 51.59 -18.64
C THR A 63 -21.59 50.61 -19.26
N VAL A 64 -21.56 50.56 -20.59
CA VAL A 64 -20.80 49.57 -21.36
C VAL A 64 -20.05 50.29 -22.49
N ALA A 65 -18.79 49.91 -22.68
CA ALA A 65 -18.04 50.30 -23.86
C ALA A 65 -18.45 49.43 -25.06
N GLY A 66 -18.79 50.08 -26.18
CA GLY A 66 -19.27 49.44 -27.40
C GLY A 66 -18.72 50.14 -28.65
N GLY A 67 -19.36 49.90 -29.79
CA GLY A 67 -19.01 50.59 -31.02
C GLY A 67 -19.45 52.06 -31.02
N ALA A 68 -18.89 52.84 -31.95
CA ALA A 68 -19.20 54.26 -32.11
C ALA A 68 -20.69 54.51 -32.43
N TYR A 69 -21.29 53.67 -33.27
CA TYR A 69 -22.68 53.79 -33.74
C TYR A 69 -23.55 52.56 -33.47
N VAL A 70 -22.93 51.42 -33.11
CA VAL A 70 -23.62 50.14 -32.86
C VAL A 70 -23.16 49.61 -31.50
N TYR A 71 -24.08 49.09 -30.68
CA TYR A 71 -23.77 48.57 -29.34
C TYR A 71 -22.68 47.47 -29.37
N SER A 72 -22.72 46.57 -30.34
CA SER A 72 -21.72 45.51 -30.52
C SER A 72 -21.26 45.44 -31.98
N THR A 73 -19.97 45.69 -32.21
CA THR A 73 -19.35 45.51 -33.54
C THR A 73 -19.12 44.03 -33.85
N THR A 74 -19.13 43.66 -35.13
CA THR A 74 -18.83 42.30 -35.61
C THR A 74 -17.40 41.87 -35.24
N ALA A 75 -16.42 42.74 -35.40
CA ALA A 75 -15.03 42.47 -34.99
C ALA A 75 -14.90 42.20 -33.48
N ALA A 76 -15.56 42.98 -32.62
CA ALA A 76 -15.57 42.69 -31.19
C ALA A 76 -16.26 41.34 -30.87
N ALA A 77 -17.29 40.97 -31.61
CA ALA A 77 -17.95 39.68 -31.44
C ALA A 77 -17.03 38.50 -31.79
N THR A 78 -16.26 38.59 -32.88
CA THR A 78 -15.29 37.56 -33.27
C THR A 78 -14.11 37.48 -32.29
N VAL A 79 -13.61 38.62 -31.82
CA VAL A 79 -12.54 38.61 -30.79
C VAL A 79 -13.02 37.94 -29.50
N ARG A 80 -14.25 38.23 -29.05
CA ARG A 80 -14.82 37.60 -27.85
C ARG A 80 -14.95 36.07 -28.00
N SER A 81 -15.33 35.58 -29.17
CA SER A 81 -15.43 34.13 -29.42
C SER A 81 -14.05 33.46 -29.51
N SER A 82 -13.09 34.09 -30.18
CA SER A 82 -11.69 33.62 -30.25
C SER A 82 -11.05 33.55 -28.86
N VAL A 83 -11.15 34.61 -28.06
CA VAL A 83 -10.61 34.64 -26.70
C VAL A 83 -11.27 33.58 -25.82
N ARG A 84 -12.59 33.38 -25.95
CA ARG A 84 -13.31 32.34 -25.21
C ARG A 84 -12.81 30.93 -25.57
N ARG A 85 -12.53 30.67 -26.85
CA ARG A 85 -11.93 29.39 -27.30
C ARG A 85 -10.53 29.20 -26.72
N LEU A 86 -9.64 30.16 -26.91
CA LEU A 86 -8.26 30.08 -26.41
C LEU A 86 -8.19 29.87 -24.89
N ARG A 87 -9.02 30.59 -24.11
CA ARG A 87 -9.13 30.37 -22.66
C ARG A 87 -9.72 29.01 -22.30
N GLY A 88 -10.64 28.49 -23.12
CA GLY A 88 -11.19 27.13 -22.98
C GLY A 88 -10.13 26.05 -23.24
N ASP A 89 -9.28 26.27 -24.24
CA ASP A 89 -8.18 25.39 -24.64
C ASP A 89 -7.08 25.38 -23.57
N GLU A 90 -6.66 26.56 -23.08
CA GLU A 90 -5.78 26.71 -21.91
C GLU A 90 -6.32 25.95 -20.69
N ALA A 91 -7.60 26.13 -20.36
CA ALA A 91 -8.24 25.40 -19.27
C ALA A 91 -8.32 23.89 -19.54
N ALA A 92 -8.45 23.45 -20.80
CA ALA A 92 -8.41 22.03 -21.17
C ALA A 92 -7.00 21.46 -21.01
N VAL A 93 -5.96 22.19 -21.42
CA VAL A 93 -4.55 21.81 -21.24
C VAL A 93 -4.19 21.75 -19.76
N ILE A 94 -4.57 22.74 -18.96
CA ILE A 94 -4.39 22.75 -17.51
C ILE A 94 -5.12 21.56 -16.88
N ARG A 95 -6.39 21.30 -17.26
CA ARG A 95 -7.16 20.14 -16.77
C ARG A 95 -6.51 18.81 -17.17
N PHE A 96 -6.01 18.69 -18.40
CA PHE A 96 -5.30 17.51 -18.89
C PHE A 96 -4.01 17.27 -18.09
N ARG A 97 -3.20 18.32 -17.90
CA ARG A 97 -1.96 18.29 -17.11
C ARG A 97 -2.19 17.90 -15.65
N VAL A 98 -3.25 18.42 -15.01
CA VAL A 98 -3.61 18.05 -13.63
C VAL A 98 -4.08 16.58 -13.55
N LYS A 99 -4.84 16.11 -14.55
CA LYS A 99 -5.37 14.74 -14.60
C LYS A 99 -4.26 13.70 -14.78
N THR A 100 -3.29 13.95 -15.66
CA THR A 100 -2.12 13.07 -15.86
C THR A 100 -1.26 12.98 -14.59
N ASN A 101 -0.99 14.12 -13.94
CA ASN A 101 -0.23 14.17 -12.67
C ASN A 101 -0.92 13.38 -11.54
N LYS A 102 -2.25 13.44 -11.44
CA LYS A 102 -3.02 12.72 -10.41
C LYS A 102 -2.99 11.20 -10.64
N HIS A 103 -3.12 10.77 -11.90
CA HIS A 103 -3.03 9.35 -12.28
C HIS A 103 -1.61 8.79 -11.99
N GLU A 104 -0.57 9.56 -12.30
CA GLU A 104 0.82 9.18 -12.03
C GLU A 104 1.12 9.07 -10.52
N LYS A 105 0.63 10.00 -9.70
CA LYS A 105 0.72 9.91 -8.23
C LYS A 105 -0.03 8.69 -7.66
N HIS A 106 -1.19 8.33 -8.22
CA HIS A 106 -1.96 7.18 -7.74
C HIS A 106 -1.31 5.84 -8.11
N THR A 107 -0.82 5.71 -9.34
CA THR A 107 -0.13 4.50 -9.83
C THR A 107 1.19 4.26 -9.10
N THR A 108 1.97 5.32 -8.82
CA THR A 108 3.22 5.23 -8.04
C THR A 108 2.97 4.86 -6.56
N LYS A 109 1.94 5.44 -5.91
CA LYS A 109 1.49 5.01 -4.56
C LYS A 109 1.06 3.53 -4.54
N LYS A 110 0.29 3.07 -5.53
CA LYS A 110 -0.18 1.68 -5.64
C LYS A 110 1.00 0.70 -5.84
N LYS A 111 1.97 1.05 -6.69
CA LYS A 111 3.23 0.28 -6.88
C LYS A 111 4.06 0.21 -5.58
N LYS A 112 4.24 1.32 -4.84
CA LYS A 112 4.95 1.34 -3.54
C LYS A 112 4.26 0.44 -2.49
N LYS A 113 2.93 0.49 -2.38
CA LYS A 113 2.13 -0.34 -1.45
C LYS A 113 2.26 -1.84 -1.77
N LYS A 114 2.20 -2.22 -3.05
CA LYS A 114 2.39 -3.61 -3.52
C LYS A 114 3.80 -4.14 -3.20
N LYS A 115 4.85 -3.31 -3.38
CA LYS A 115 6.26 -3.65 -3.06
C LYS A 115 6.46 -3.88 -1.55
N LYS A 116 5.88 -3.03 -0.67
CA LYS A 116 5.88 -3.21 0.80
C LYS A 116 5.17 -4.53 1.23
N LYS A 117 4.01 -4.86 0.64
CA LYS A 117 3.24 -6.09 0.94
C LYS A 117 4.02 -7.36 0.54
N LYS A 118 4.69 -7.36 -0.63
CA LYS A 118 5.59 -8.45 -1.08
C LYS A 118 6.78 -8.65 -0.13
N LYS A 119 7.44 -7.57 0.32
CA LYS A 119 8.55 -7.64 1.31
C LYS A 119 8.09 -8.22 2.65
N LYS A 120 6.93 -7.81 3.18
CA LYS A 120 6.36 -8.38 4.43
C LYS A 120 6.05 -9.89 4.30
N LYS A 121 5.45 -10.34 3.19
CA LYS A 121 5.19 -11.78 2.93
C LYS A 121 6.50 -12.60 2.87
N LYS A 122 7.55 -12.11 2.20
CA LYS A 122 8.87 -12.77 2.15
C LYS A 122 9.50 -12.87 3.56
N LYS A 123 9.44 -11.82 4.39
CA LYS A 123 9.93 -11.86 5.78
C LYS A 123 9.16 -12.89 6.64
N LYS A 124 7.82 -12.96 6.54
CA LYS A 124 7.00 -13.96 7.25
C LYS A 124 7.36 -15.40 6.83
N LYS A 125 7.55 -15.67 5.53
CA LYS A 125 7.99 -17.00 5.03
C LYS A 125 9.37 -17.40 5.56
N LYS A 126 10.34 -16.47 5.57
CA LYS A 126 11.70 -16.71 6.15
C LYS A 126 11.62 -17.04 7.66
N LYS A 127 10.83 -16.30 8.45
CA LYS A 127 10.62 -16.58 9.89
C LYS A 127 10.00 -17.97 10.12
N LYS A 128 8.98 -18.38 9.34
CA LYS A 128 8.39 -19.73 9.43
C LYS A 128 9.40 -20.84 9.12
N LYS A 129 10.23 -20.69 8.07
CA LYS A 129 11.31 -21.64 7.74
C LYS A 129 12.35 -21.76 8.87
N LYS A 130 12.79 -20.65 9.46
CA LYS A 130 13.71 -20.66 10.63
C LYS A 130 13.12 -21.39 11.84
N LYS A 131 11.83 -21.16 12.18
CA LYS A 131 11.13 -21.87 13.28
C LYS A 131 11.06 -23.39 13.02
N LYS A 132 10.73 -23.83 11.79
CA LYS A 132 10.72 -25.26 11.41
C LYS A 132 12.12 -25.91 11.55
N LYS A 133 13.19 -25.23 11.09
CA LYS A 133 14.58 -25.71 11.24
C LYS A 133 14.97 -25.86 12.72
N LYS A 134 14.64 -24.88 13.59
CA LYS A 134 14.89 -24.97 15.05
C LYS A 134 14.15 -26.15 15.70
N LYS A 135 12.88 -26.38 15.35
CA LYS A 135 12.10 -27.55 15.85
C LYS A 135 12.73 -28.89 15.42
N LYS A 136 13.16 -29.02 14.15
CA LYS A 136 13.87 -30.23 13.66
C LYS A 136 15.19 -30.47 14.41
N LYS A 137 16.01 -29.43 14.64
CA LYS A 137 17.25 -29.53 15.43
C LYS A 137 16.98 -29.98 16.88
N LYS A 138 15.96 -29.43 17.55
CA LYS A 138 15.55 -29.86 18.91
C LYS A 138 15.13 -31.34 18.95
N LYS A 139 14.32 -31.81 17.98
CA LYS A 139 13.94 -33.23 17.87
C LYS A 139 15.16 -34.15 17.67
N LYS A 140 16.11 -33.79 16.79
CA LYS A 140 17.36 -34.56 16.61
C LYS A 140 18.20 -34.62 17.89
N LYS A 141 18.36 -33.51 18.64
CA LYS A 141 19.06 -33.49 19.93
C LYS A 141 18.40 -34.41 20.97
N LYS A 142 17.05 -34.38 21.08
CA LYS A 142 16.30 -35.29 21.98
C LYS A 142 16.52 -36.76 21.62
N LYS A 143 16.47 -37.13 20.33
CA LYS A 143 16.75 -38.50 19.87
C LYS A 143 18.19 -38.95 20.21
N LYS A 144 19.20 -38.09 19.99
CA LYS A 144 20.59 -38.40 20.37
C LYS A 144 20.76 -38.61 21.89
N LYS A 145 20.14 -37.78 22.74
CA LYS A 145 20.16 -37.95 24.20
C LYS A 145 19.50 -39.28 24.64
N LYS A 146 18.36 -39.65 24.05
CA LYS A 146 17.72 -40.96 24.32
C LYS A 146 18.63 -42.15 23.94
N LYS A 147 19.31 -42.07 22.78
CA LYS A 147 20.24 -43.12 22.33
C LYS A 147 21.46 -43.25 23.27
N LYS A 148 22.03 -42.13 23.73
CA LYS A 148 23.12 -42.13 24.75
C LYS A 148 22.68 -42.80 26.06
N LYS A 149 21.54 -42.41 26.64
CA LYS A 149 21.00 -43.04 27.86
C LYS A 149 20.77 -44.55 27.70
N LYS A 150 20.28 -45.00 26.53
CA LYS A 150 20.08 -46.44 26.25
C LYS A 150 21.42 -47.21 26.20
N ASN A 151 22.46 -46.59 25.63
CA ASN A 151 23.78 -47.20 25.55
C ASN A 151 24.47 -47.29 26.91
N GLU A 152 24.31 -46.25 27.74
CA GLU A 152 24.82 -46.21 29.11
C GLU A 152 24.16 -47.26 30.00
N LYS A 153 22.83 -47.43 29.91
CA LYS A 153 22.12 -48.54 30.57
C LYS A 153 22.63 -49.92 30.13
N ARG A 154 22.95 -50.11 28.84
CA ARG A 154 23.54 -51.36 28.34
C ARG A 154 24.93 -51.61 28.93
N LYS A 155 25.80 -50.60 29.00
CA LYS A 155 27.14 -50.71 29.60
C LYS A 155 27.08 -51.01 31.10
N ASN A 156 26.14 -50.43 31.84
CA ASN A 156 25.99 -50.72 33.27
C ASN A 156 25.47 -52.15 33.49
N LYS A 157 24.59 -52.66 32.61
CA LYS A 157 24.09 -54.04 32.67
C LYS A 157 25.18 -55.08 32.38
N SER A 158 26.15 -54.79 31.50
CA SER A 158 27.29 -55.68 31.27
C SER A 158 28.31 -55.64 32.41
N LYS A 159 28.55 -54.46 33.02
CA LYS A 159 29.39 -54.34 34.22
C LYS A 159 28.84 -55.15 35.39
N THR A 160 27.54 -55.07 35.68
CA THR A 160 26.93 -55.85 36.77
C THR A 160 26.94 -57.35 36.51
N LYS A 161 26.85 -57.80 35.25
CA LYS A 161 27.04 -59.21 34.88
C LYS A 161 28.46 -59.70 35.18
N ASN A 162 29.50 -58.93 34.81
CA ASN A 162 30.89 -59.30 35.10
C ASN A 162 31.19 -59.35 36.59
N VAL A 163 30.66 -58.41 37.39
CA VAL A 163 30.82 -58.43 38.85
C VAL A 163 30.19 -59.69 39.45
N LYS A 164 28.96 -60.06 39.04
CA LYS A 164 28.32 -61.30 39.49
C LYS A 164 29.11 -62.55 39.12
N GLN A 165 29.70 -62.59 37.93
CA GLN A 165 30.56 -63.70 37.49
C GLN A 165 31.84 -63.81 38.33
N ASN A 166 32.47 -62.68 38.68
CA ASN A 166 33.67 -62.66 39.52
C ASN A 166 33.40 -63.08 40.97
N VAL A 167 32.27 -62.65 41.54
CA VAL A 167 31.85 -63.08 42.88
C VAL A 167 31.61 -64.59 42.90
N LYS A 168 30.92 -65.14 41.89
CA LYS A 168 30.69 -66.59 41.76
C LYS A 168 32.01 -67.38 41.70
N ARG A 169 32.99 -66.92 40.91
CA ARG A 169 34.33 -67.53 40.84
C ARG A 169 35.07 -67.46 42.17
N LYS A 170 34.99 -66.34 42.91
CA LYS A 170 35.59 -66.22 44.25
C LYS A 170 34.96 -67.17 45.27
N THR A 171 33.64 -67.31 45.27
CA THR A 171 32.94 -68.23 46.18
C THR A 171 33.27 -69.70 45.90
N GLU A 172 33.42 -70.10 44.63
CA GLU A 172 33.85 -71.47 44.30
C GLU A 172 35.30 -71.74 44.72
N LYS A 173 36.19 -70.74 44.61
CA LYS A 173 37.58 -70.87 45.07
C LYS A 173 37.68 -71.04 46.58
N LEU A 174 36.85 -70.32 47.34
CA LEU A 174 36.71 -70.47 48.79
C LEU A 174 36.17 -71.85 49.18
N LYS A 175 35.14 -72.35 48.48
CA LYS A 175 34.57 -73.69 48.72
C LYS A 175 35.61 -74.81 48.52
N ARG A 176 36.45 -74.72 47.48
CA ARG A 176 37.56 -75.68 47.27
C ARG A 176 38.58 -75.64 48.41
N ASN A 177 38.95 -74.44 48.89
CA ASN A 177 39.92 -74.30 49.98
C ASN A 177 39.42 -74.84 51.33
N VAL A 178 38.12 -74.72 51.60
CA VAL A 178 37.50 -75.32 52.80
C VAL A 178 37.54 -76.84 52.72
N ASN A 179 37.25 -77.43 51.55
CA ASN A 179 37.25 -78.89 51.38
C ASN A 179 38.65 -79.52 51.58
N VAL A 180 39.71 -78.81 51.17
CA VAL A 180 41.10 -79.22 51.40
C VAL A 180 41.49 -79.13 52.89
N LYS A 181 40.92 -78.19 53.66
CA LYS A 181 41.15 -78.09 55.11
C LYS A 181 40.46 -79.21 55.88
N VAL A 182 39.21 -79.54 55.53
CA VAL A 182 38.44 -80.62 56.18
C VAL A 182 39.10 -81.99 55.96
N SER A 183 39.65 -82.27 54.77
CA SER A 183 40.33 -83.54 54.52
C SER A 183 41.67 -83.70 55.27
N LYS A 184 42.33 -82.59 55.63
CA LYS A 184 43.53 -82.62 56.48
C LYS A 184 43.20 -82.79 57.97
N GLN A 185 42.03 -82.33 58.40
CA GLN A 185 41.56 -82.44 59.78
C GLN A 185 41.01 -83.83 60.09
N SER A 186 40.35 -84.49 59.14
CA SER A 186 39.92 -85.89 59.30
C SER A 186 41.10 -86.86 59.45
N LYS A 187 42.19 -86.65 58.69
CA LYS A 187 43.42 -87.45 58.83
C LYS A 187 44.12 -87.28 60.18
N ARG A 188 44.00 -86.11 60.83
CA ARG A 188 44.52 -85.87 62.19
C ARG A 188 43.65 -86.49 63.29
N ASN A 189 42.34 -86.61 63.09
CA ASN A 189 41.45 -87.16 64.12
C ASN A 189 41.49 -88.70 64.19
N VAL A 190 41.81 -89.39 63.09
CA VAL A 190 42.07 -90.85 63.12
C VAL A 190 43.30 -91.17 63.97
N SER A 191 44.35 -90.35 63.91
CA SER A 191 45.57 -90.52 64.71
C SER A 191 45.34 -90.33 66.22
N LYS A 192 44.40 -89.48 66.63
CA LYS A 192 44.14 -89.20 68.06
C LYS A 192 43.25 -90.23 68.75
N ASN A 193 42.41 -90.94 68.00
CA ASN A 193 41.52 -91.95 68.59
C ASN A 193 42.21 -93.28 68.89
N ASN A 194 43.28 -93.64 68.16
CA ASN A 194 44.05 -94.86 68.49
C ASN A 194 44.78 -94.76 69.84
N VAL A 195 45.21 -93.57 70.25
CA VAL A 195 45.92 -93.36 71.53
C VAL A 195 44.99 -93.43 72.75
N ARG A 196 43.66 -93.26 72.55
CA ARG A 196 42.68 -93.26 73.65
C ARG A 196 42.14 -94.66 73.99
N GLN A 197 42.37 -95.65 73.13
CA GLN A 197 41.98 -97.05 73.37
C GLN A 197 42.90 -97.76 74.38
N GLU A 198 44.14 -97.29 74.58
CA GLU A 198 45.12 -97.97 75.44
C GLU A 198 44.97 -97.65 76.95
N HIS A 199 44.27 -96.58 77.32
CA HIS A 199 44.24 -96.10 78.72
C HIS A 199 43.02 -96.53 79.55
N LYS A 200 42.08 -97.31 78.99
CA LYS A 200 40.92 -97.84 79.74
C LYS A 200 41.05 -99.32 80.15
N ASN A 201 42.06 -100.02 79.64
CA ASN A 201 42.44 -101.37 80.09
C ASN A 201 43.47 -101.26 81.22
N LYS A 202 43.05 -100.85 82.42
CA LYS A 202 43.75 -101.01 83.73
C LYS A 202 43.00 -100.25 84.82
N GLN A 203 41.93 -100.86 85.33
CA GLN A 203 41.44 -100.88 86.72
C GLN A 203 40.06 -101.53 86.75
#